data_AF-A0A364H1S0-F1
#
_entry.id   AF-A0A364H1S0-F1
#
_cell.length_a   1.000
_cell.length_b   1.000
_cell.length_c   1.000
_cell.angle_alpha   90.00
_cell.angle_beta   90.00
_cell.angle_gamma   90.00
#
_symmetry.space_group_name_H-M   'P 1'
#
loop_
_entity.id
_entity.type
_entity.pdbx_description
1 polymer ?
#
loop_
_entity_poly.entity_id
_entity_poly.type
_entity_poly.pdbx_seq_one_letter_code
_entity_poly.pdbx_strand_id
1 'polypeptide(L)'
;MTTPVNSSRRDWHPSHARQEVLSARINEGKATFRAVSDEWLGKKRKTWTERHFGEILRMLEADAYPYIGSRPMRSVTAHDVLALMRRVEERGSPSVAIKLRQYVSNVFQYAVITLRADTDPASVLCGSVLNLRRRMLGR
;
A
#
# COMPACT_ATOMS: atom_id res chain seq x y z
N MET A 1 21.48 65.12 9.92
CA MET A 1 22.50 64.07 10.11
C MET A 1 21.80 62.71 10.08
N THR A 2 22.00 61.99 8.96
CA THR A 2 21.84 60.55 8.70
C THR A 2 20.90 59.68 9.55
N THR A 3 19.88 59.12 8.88
CA THR A 3 19.19 57.88 9.26
C THR A 3 20.13 56.67 9.20
N PRO A 4 19.84 55.60 9.96
CA PRO A 4 20.16 54.27 9.50
C PRO A 4 18.88 53.47 9.23
N VAL A 5 18.75 53.07 7.98
CA VAL A 5 17.88 51.99 7.53
C VAL A 5 18.37 50.69 8.16
N ASN A 6 17.54 50.01 8.97
CA ASN A 6 17.79 48.61 9.30
C ASN A 6 16.88 47.75 8.43
N SER A 7 17.38 47.41 7.25
CA SER A 7 16.83 46.36 6.42
C SER A 7 17.10 45.01 7.09
N SER A 8 16.17 44.54 7.92
CA SER A 8 16.18 43.16 8.40
C SER A 8 16.06 42.22 7.20
N ARG A 9 17.22 41.69 6.79
CA ARG A 9 17.36 40.66 5.77
C ARG A 9 16.57 39.44 6.22
N ARG A 10 15.71 38.95 5.34
CA ARG A 10 15.09 37.63 5.43
C ARG A 10 16.19 36.58 5.46
N ASP A 11 16.37 35.94 6.60
CA ASP A 11 17.15 34.71 6.71
C ASP A 11 16.32 33.54 6.16
N TRP A 12 16.30 33.41 4.83
CA TRP A 12 15.80 32.21 4.16
C TRP A 12 16.94 31.19 4.06
N HIS A 13 17.02 30.25 5.00
CA HIS A 13 18.02 29.18 4.98
C HIS A 13 17.50 27.90 4.27
N PRO A 14 18.10 27.48 3.14
CA PRO A 14 17.64 26.33 2.34
C PRO A 14 17.87 24.95 2.98
N SER A 15 18.49 24.89 4.16
CA SER A 15 18.73 23.65 4.90
C SER A 15 17.45 23.07 5.51
N HIS A 16 16.55 23.93 6.02
CA HIS A 16 15.25 23.50 6.57
C HIS A 16 14.40 22.82 5.49
N ALA A 17 14.30 23.43 4.31
CA ALA A 17 13.59 22.86 3.18
C ALA A 17 14.18 21.48 2.75
N ARG A 18 15.51 21.30 2.78
CA ARG A 18 16.13 20.00 2.48
C ARG A 18 15.85 18.95 3.57
N GLN A 19 15.86 19.36 4.84
CA GLN A 19 15.60 18.48 5.97
C GLN A 19 14.14 18.03 6.03
N GLU A 20 13.20 18.94 5.73
CA GLU A 20 11.76 18.65 5.64
C GLU A 20 11.45 17.71 4.46
N VAL A 21 12.06 17.94 3.30
CA VAL A 21 11.91 17.03 2.15
C VAL A 21 12.47 15.64 2.45
N LEU A 22 13.61 15.55 3.16
CA LEU A 22 14.20 14.26 3.54
C LEU A 22 13.33 13.53 4.57
N SER A 23 12.84 14.22 5.60
CA SER A 23 11.99 13.61 6.63
C SER A 23 10.64 13.15 6.07
N ALA A 24 10.04 13.94 5.16
CA ALA A 24 8.84 13.54 4.43
C ALA A 24 9.07 12.28 3.60
N ARG A 25 10.18 12.21 2.83
CA ARG A 25 10.55 11.02 2.04
C ARG A 25 10.79 9.77 2.90
N ILE A 26 11.45 9.92 4.05
CA ILE A 26 11.65 8.81 5.01
C ILE A 26 10.31 8.34 5.55
N ASN A 27 9.40 9.27 5.87
CA ASN A 27 8.07 8.96 6.36
C ASN A 27 7.21 8.26 5.29
N GLU A 28 7.30 8.71 4.04
CA GLU A 28 6.67 8.05 2.88
C GLU A 28 7.23 6.65 2.66
N GLY A 29 8.55 6.45 2.78
CA GLY A 29 9.19 5.13 2.71
C GLY A 29 8.67 4.16 3.78
N LYS A 30 8.41 4.65 5.00
CA LYS A 30 7.77 3.91 6.10
C LYS A 30 6.28 3.66 5.88
N ALA A 31 5.66 4.35 4.94
CA ALA A 31 4.26 4.22 4.56
C ALA A 31 4.07 3.54 3.20
N THR A 32 5.06 2.77 2.71
CA THR A 32 4.89 1.94 1.52
C THR A 32 4.09 0.67 1.81
N PHE A 33 3.46 0.10 0.79
CA PHE A 33 2.69 -1.14 0.96
C PHE A 33 3.52 -2.26 1.57
N ARG A 34 4.75 -2.46 1.09
CA ARG A 34 5.63 -3.50 1.62
C ARG A 34 6.00 -3.25 3.08
N ALA A 35 6.40 -2.04 3.44
CA ALA A 35 6.76 -1.72 4.83
C ALA A 35 5.59 -1.97 5.80
N VAL A 36 4.38 -1.54 5.42
CA VAL A 36 3.18 -1.73 6.24
C VAL A 36 2.76 -3.20 6.29
N SER A 37 2.87 -3.91 5.16
CA SER A 37 2.61 -5.35 5.06
C SER A 37 3.56 -6.16 5.94
N ASP A 38 4.86 -5.85 5.94
CA ASP A 38 5.86 -6.54 6.76
C ASP A 38 5.63 -6.29 8.26
N GLU A 39 5.24 -5.07 8.66
CA GLU A 39 4.83 -4.76 10.03
C GLU A 39 3.58 -5.56 10.45
N TRP A 40 2.56 -5.62 9.58
CA TRP A 40 1.34 -6.39 9.81
C TRP A 40 1.62 -7.90 9.91
N LEU A 41 2.45 -8.44 9.01
CA LEU A 41 2.91 -9.84 9.03
C LEU A 41 3.67 -10.15 10.33
N GLY A 42 4.56 -9.25 10.77
CA GLY A 42 5.28 -9.40 12.05
C GLY A 42 4.34 -9.55 13.25
N LYS A 43 3.20 -8.84 13.25
CA LYS A 43 2.15 -9.01 14.27
C LYS A 43 1.43 -10.35 14.13
N LYS A 44 1.08 -10.76 12.90
CA LYS A 44 0.37 -12.02 12.64
C LYS A 44 1.21 -13.27 12.89
N ARG A 45 2.54 -13.19 12.75
CA ARG A 45 3.46 -14.29 13.05
C ARG A 45 3.29 -14.85 14.48
N LYS A 46 2.85 -14.03 15.44
CA LYS A 46 2.60 -14.48 16.82
C LYS A 46 1.37 -15.38 16.98
N THR A 47 0.45 -15.36 16.03
CA THR A 47 -0.85 -16.05 16.12
C THR A 47 -1.00 -17.13 15.05
N TRP A 48 -0.33 -16.98 13.91
CA TRP A 48 -0.40 -17.93 12.80
C TRP A 48 0.66 -19.03 12.89
N THR A 49 0.34 -20.19 12.33
CA THR A 49 1.33 -21.26 12.13
C THR A 49 2.36 -20.83 11.08
N GLU A 50 3.58 -21.36 11.15
CA GLU A 50 4.64 -21.02 10.20
C GLU A 50 4.25 -21.35 8.76
N ARG A 51 3.50 -22.45 8.56
CA ARG A 51 2.95 -22.81 7.25
C ARG A 51 2.02 -21.73 6.71
N HIS A 52 1.03 -21.32 7.50
CA HIS A 52 0.07 -20.31 7.06
C HIS A 52 0.78 -18.99 6.80
N PHE A 53 1.64 -18.55 7.72
CA PHE A 53 2.46 -17.37 7.53
C PHE A 53 3.26 -17.40 6.22
N GLY A 54 3.96 -18.50 5.95
CA GLY A 54 4.76 -18.69 4.73
C GLY A 54 3.92 -18.71 3.46
N GLU A 55 2.70 -19.26 3.49
CA GLU A 55 1.76 -19.23 2.36
C GLU A 55 1.37 -17.79 2.00
N ILE A 56 1.04 -16.94 3.00
CA ILE A 56 0.68 -15.53 2.75
C ILE A 56 1.89 -14.74 2.28
N LEU A 57 3.05 -14.92 2.92
CA LEU A 57 4.27 -14.21 2.54
C LEU A 57 4.63 -14.47 1.08
N ARG A 58 4.65 -15.75 0.65
CA ARG A 58 4.94 -16.13 -0.74
C ARG A 58 3.92 -15.53 -1.71
N MET A 59 2.64 -15.50 -1.35
CA MET A 59 1.61 -14.89 -2.16
C MET A 59 1.84 -13.39 -2.33
N LEU A 60 2.16 -12.67 -1.26
CA LEU A 60 2.45 -11.24 -1.31
C LEU A 60 3.73 -10.95 -2.11
N GLU A 61 4.78 -11.75 -1.94
CA GLU A 61 6.04 -11.63 -2.70
C GLU A 61 5.86 -11.87 -4.19
N ALA A 62 5.04 -12.84 -4.58
CA ALA A 62 4.80 -13.16 -5.98
C ALA A 62 3.84 -12.18 -6.65
N ASP A 63 2.78 -11.76 -5.92
CA ASP A 63 1.60 -11.17 -6.57
C ASP A 63 1.30 -9.73 -6.18
N ALA A 64 1.81 -9.23 -5.04
CA ALA A 64 1.57 -7.85 -4.61
C ALA A 64 2.84 -6.99 -4.70
N TYR A 65 3.93 -7.45 -4.08
CA TYR A 65 5.15 -6.67 -3.91
C TYR A 65 5.80 -6.21 -5.22
N PRO A 66 5.83 -6.99 -6.32
CA PRO A 66 6.41 -6.54 -7.58
C PRO A 66 5.69 -5.34 -8.20
N TYR A 67 4.42 -5.14 -7.88
CA TYR A 67 3.57 -4.14 -8.55
C TYR A 67 3.22 -2.95 -7.66
N ILE A 68 2.97 -3.19 -6.36
CA ILE A 68 2.56 -2.14 -5.42
C ILE A 68 3.47 -2.04 -4.19
N GLY A 69 4.45 -2.93 -4.02
CA GLY A 69 5.24 -3.01 -2.80
C GLY A 69 5.99 -1.72 -2.43
N SER A 70 6.57 -1.04 -3.42
CA SER A 70 7.28 0.24 -3.24
C SER A 70 6.37 1.46 -3.23
N ARG A 71 5.07 1.31 -3.52
CA ARG A 71 4.14 2.43 -3.63
C ARG A 71 3.70 2.89 -2.23
N PRO A 72 3.64 4.21 -1.98
CA PRO A 72 2.99 4.74 -0.77
C PRO A 72 1.55 4.26 -0.64
N MET A 73 1.09 3.90 0.55
CA MET A 73 -0.26 3.38 0.79
C MET A 73 -1.35 4.30 0.22
N ARG A 74 -1.22 5.61 0.43
CA ARG A 74 -2.17 6.63 -0.05
C ARG A 74 -2.21 6.76 -1.58
N SER A 75 -1.22 6.22 -2.29
CA SER A 75 -1.15 6.26 -3.76
C SER A 75 -1.76 5.02 -4.42
N VAL A 76 -2.04 3.95 -3.67
CA VAL A 76 -2.58 2.71 -4.20
C VAL A 76 -4.08 2.83 -4.36
N THR A 77 -4.58 2.54 -5.56
CA THR A 77 -5.99 2.69 -5.91
C THR A 77 -6.71 1.35 -6.00
N ALA A 78 -8.06 1.38 -6.04
CA ALA A 78 -8.86 0.19 -6.30
C ALA A 78 -8.54 -0.44 -7.67
N HIS A 79 -8.19 0.38 -8.67
CA HIS A 79 -7.77 -0.09 -9.99
C HIS A 79 -6.46 -0.89 -9.92
N ASP A 80 -5.50 -0.45 -9.10
CA ASP A 80 -4.25 -1.19 -8.90
C ASP A 80 -4.50 -2.57 -8.29
N VAL A 81 -5.36 -2.65 -7.27
CA VAL A 81 -5.73 -3.92 -6.64
C VAL A 81 -6.48 -4.83 -7.61
N LEU A 82 -7.39 -4.28 -8.42
CA LEU A 82 -8.08 -5.04 -9.47
C LEU A 82 -7.09 -5.62 -10.48
N ALA A 83 -6.07 -4.84 -10.89
CA ALA A 83 -5.04 -5.31 -11.80
C ALA A 83 -4.21 -6.44 -11.19
N LEU A 84 -3.94 -6.43 -9.88
CA LEU A 84 -3.30 -7.57 -9.19
C LEU A 84 -4.17 -8.83 -9.30
N MET A 85 -5.46 -8.71 -8.98
CA MET A 85 -6.40 -9.83 -9.02
C MET A 85 -6.50 -10.43 -10.42
N ARG A 86 -6.63 -9.60 -11.46
CA ARG A 86 -6.71 -10.05 -12.86
C ARG A 86 -5.48 -10.83 -13.29
N ARG A 87 -4.27 -10.38 -12.94
CA ARG A 87 -3.03 -11.13 -13.24
C ARG A 87 -3.03 -12.53 -12.62
N VAL A 88 -3.56 -12.66 -11.40
CA VAL A 88 -3.66 -13.96 -10.72
C VAL A 88 -4.72 -14.85 -11.37
N GLU A 89 -5.85 -14.27 -11.77
CA GLU A 89 -6.92 -14.95 -12.50
C GLU A 89 -6.45 -15.45 -13.87
N GLU A 90 -5.72 -14.63 -14.62
CA GLU A 90 -5.18 -14.96 -15.94
C GLU A 90 -4.19 -16.14 -15.90
N ARG A 91 -3.52 -16.36 -14.76
CA ARG A 91 -2.69 -17.56 -14.51
C ARG A 91 -3.50 -18.80 -14.12
N GLY A 92 -4.82 -18.73 -14.15
CA GLY A 92 -5.72 -19.85 -13.89
C GLY A 92 -6.08 -20.05 -12.42
N SER A 93 -5.87 -19.07 -11.55
CA SER A 93 -6.05 -19.22 -10.10
C SER A 93 -7.03 -18.21 -9.47
N PRO A 94 -8.33 -18.23 -9.81
CA PRO A 94 -9.30 -17.25 -9.31
C PRO A 94 -9.51 -17.31 -7.79
N SER A 95 -9.38 -18.48 -7.17
CA SER A 95 -9.44 -18.63 -5.72
C SER A 95 -8.26 -17.92 -5.03
N VAL A 96 -7.07 -17.93 -5.64
CA VAL A 96 -5.89 -17.23 -5.16
C VAL A 96 -6.08 -15.72 -5.32
N ALA A 97 -6.68 -15.25 -6.41
CA ALA A 97 -6.98 -13.84 -6.61
C ALA A 97 -7.91 -13.27 -5.50
N ILE A 98 -8.93 -14.05 -5.12
CA ILE A 98 -9.81 -13.69 -4.00
C ILE A 98 -9.03 -13.61 -2.69
N LYS A 99 -8.18 -14.60 -2.39
CA LYS A 99 -7.34 -14.60 -1.19
C LYS A 99 -6.37 -13.42 -1.18
N LEU A 100 -5.72 -13.13 -2.30
CA LEU A 100 -4.83 -11.99 -2.45
C LEU A 100 -5.56 -10.69 -2.10
N ARG A 101 -6.75 -10.47 -2.66
CA ARG A 101 -7.57 -9.29 -2.34
C ARG A 101 -7.92 -9.20 -0.85
N GLN A 102 -8.25 -10.32 -0.21
CA GLN A 102 -8.52 -10.36 1.23
C GLN A 102 -7.29 -9.95 2.05
N TYR A 103 -6.10 -10.46 1.72
CA TYR A 103 -4.88 -10.09 2.44
C TYR A 103 -4.46 -8.65 2.19
N VAL A 104 -4.59 -8.17 0.95
CA VAL A 104 -4.37 -6.75 0.63
C VAL A 104 -5.32 -5.86 1.45
N SER A 105 -6.62 -6.19 1.52
CA SER A 105 -7.59 -5.49 2.36
C SER A 105 -7.19 -5.48 3.84
N ASN A 106 -6.74 -6.61 4.39
CA ASN A 106 -6.26 -6.68 5.77
C ASN A 106 -5.04 -5.76 6.04
N VAL A 107 -4.11 -5.66 5.08
CA VAL A 107 -2.97 -4.74 5.17
C VAL A 107 -3.43 -3.28 5.12
N PHE A 108 -4.39 -2.94 4.25
CA PHE A 108 -4.95 -1.58 4.20
C PHE A 108 -5.74 -1.21 5.44
N GLN A 109 -6.54 -2.12 6.00
CA GLN A 109 -7.23 -1.90 7.27
C GLN A 109 -6.24 -1.61 8.40
N TYR A 110 -5.13 -2.36 8.45
CA TYR A 110 -4.05 -2.10 9.38
C TYR A 110 -3.42 -0.71 9.18
N ALA A 111 -3.21 -0.31 7.93
CA ALA A 111 -2.70 1.01 7.59
C ALA A 111 -3.64 2.14 8.00
N VAL A 112 -4.95 1.97 7.84
CA VAL A 112 -5.97 2.93 8.27
C VAL A 112 -5.95 3.08 9.79
N ILE A 113 -5.93 1.97 10.53
CA ILE A 113 -5.84 1.98 12.00
C ILE A 113 -4.58 2.70 12.50
N THR A 114 -3.49 2.62 11.73
CA THR A 114 -2.21 3.27 12.06
C THR A 114 -2.00 4.63 11.37
N LEU A 115 -3.05 5.20 10.78
CA LEU A 115 -3.08 6.53 10.13
C LEU A 115 -2.15 6.68 8.90
N ARG A 116 -1.74 5.55 8.30
CA ARG A 116 -0.87 5.49 7.12
C ARG A 116 -1.64 5.45 5.80
N ALA A 117 -2.93 5.11 5.85
CA ALA A 117 -3.87 5.16 4.73
C ALA A 117 -5.18 5.81 5.18
N ASP A 118 -5.92 6.41 4.25
CA ASP A 118 -7.23 7.01 4.55
C ASP A 118 -8.37 5.99 4.42
N THR A 119 -8.26 5.08 3.45
CA THR A 119 -9.30 4.10 3.11
C THR A 119 -8.69 2.77 2.66
N ASP A 120 -9.53 1.73 2.63
CA ASP A 120 -9.18 0.43 2.04
C ASP A 120 -9.67 0.34 0.58
N PRO A 121 -8.78 0.48 -0.43
CA PRO A 121 -9.13 0.38 -1.84
C PRO A 121 -9.54 -1.04 -2.26
N ALA A 122 -9.19 -2.08 -1.51
CA ALA A 122 -9.57 -3.46 -1.81
C ALA A 122 -11.00 -3.80 -1.37
N SER A 123 -11.57 -3.03 -0.43
CA SER A 123 -12.91 -3.25 0.11
C SER A 123 -14.01 -3.19 -0.96
N VAL A 124 -13.91 -2.25 -1.92
CA VAL A 124 -14.88 -2.08 -3.02
C VAL A 124 -14.89 -3.26 -4.00
N LEU A 125 -13.84 -4.07 -4.01
CA LEU A 125 -13.72 -5.25 -4.86
C LEU A 125 -14.37 -6.49 -4.22
N CYS A 126 -15.01 -6.33 -3.05
CA CYS A 126 -15.82 -7.35 -2.41
C CYS A 126 -17.20 -7.46 -3.06
N GLY A 127 -17.50 -8.64 -3.63
CA GLY A 127 -18.83 -8.96 -4.17
C GLY A 127 -19.17 -8.32 -5.54
N SER A 128 -18.72 -7.09 -5.82
CA SER A 128 -19.26 -6.30 -6.94
C SER A 128 -18.52 -6.46 -8.29
N VAL A 129 -17.25 -6.84 -8.32
CA VAL A 129 -16.45 -6.88 -9.59
C VAL A 129 -16.09 -8.30 -10.03
N LEU A 130 -16.15 -9.28 -9.12
CA LEU A 130 -15.76 -10.67 -9.35
C LEU A 130 -16.90 -11.56 -9.86
N ASN A 131 -18.00 -10.98 -10.32
CA ASN A 131 -19.08 -11.70 -11.01
C ASN A 131 -18.80 -11.86 -12.53
N LEU A 132 -17.52 -11.87 -12.93
CA LEU A 132 -17.08 -12.28 -14.27
C LEU A 132 -17.23 -13.79 -14.52
N ARG A 133 -17.67 -14.55 -13.51
CA ARG A 133 -17.98 -15.99 -13.61
C ARG A 133 -19.23 -16.33 -14.45
N ARG A 134 -19.86 -15.37 -15.14
CA ARG A 134 -21.06 -15.62 -15.95
C ARG A 134 -21.02 -15.12 -17.41
N ARG A 135 -19.93 -14.52 -17.89
CA ARG A 135 -19.92 -13.91 -19.24
C ARG A 135 -19.00 -14.58 -20.29
N MET A 136 -18.31 -15.68 -19.94
CA MET A 136 -17.48 -16.45 -20.89
C MET A 136 -17.83 -17.95 -20.98
N LEU A 137 -18.92 -18.40 -20.37
CA LEU A 137 -19.49 -19.74 -20.58
C LEU A 137 -20.88 -19.60 -21.20
N GLY A 138 -20.91 -18.99 -22.38
CA GLY A 138 -22.13 -18.65 -23.11
C GLY A 138 -21.91 -18.56 -24.61
N ARG A 139 -21.37 -19.61 -25.21
CA ARG A 139 -21.86 -20.23 -26.45
C ARG A 139 -21.19 -21.59 -26.66
#